data_AF-A0AAE4Z0D7-F1
#
_entry.id   AF-A0AAE4Z0D7-F1
#
_cell.length_a   1.000
_cell.length_b   1.000
_cell.length_c   1.000
_cell.angle_alpha   90.00
_cell.angle_beta   90.00
_cell.angle_gamma   90.00
#
_symmetry.space_group_name_H-M   'P 1'
#
loop_
_entity.id
_entity.type
_entity.pdbx_description
1 polymer ?
#
loop_
_entity_poly.entity_id
_entity_poly.type
_entity_poly.pdbx_seq_one_letter_code
_entity_poly.pdbx_strand_id
1 'polypeptide(L)'
;MSAPPDRSRPPDPSSVPSAARAAVTLREVADRAGVSMITVSRVLKTPAQVSEATRARGQEAVAALGYVPNLVAGGLRSSRSHLVMALVPTTRGQLFGEMIQSLTDALHGRGFQVMFGEVGYAASREDELLRAIVGRRSP
;
A
#
# COMPACT_ATOMS: atom_id res chain seq x y z
N MET A 1 23.85 43.16 23.87
CA MET A 1 24.51 42.21 22.94
C MET A 1 23.76 40.89 23.05
N SER A 2 22.69 40.69 22.27
CA SER A 2 21.90 39.45 22.29
C SER A 2 22.55 38.40 21.40
N ALA A 3 22.70 37.18 21.92
CA ALA A 3 23.20 36.03 21.19
C ALA A 3 22.31 35.73 19.96
N PRO A 4 22.90 35.29 18.82
CA PRO A 4 22.13 34.93 17.64
C PRO A 4 21.31 33.65 17.89
N PRO A 5 20.13 33.50 17.26
CA PRO A 5 19.31 32.30 17.42
C PRO A 5 20.02 31.07 16.83
N ASP A 6 20.05 30.00 17.63
CA ASP A 6 20.59 28.69 17.29
C ASP A 6 19.79 28.05 16.14
N ARG A 7 20.42 27.95 14.96
CA ARG A 7 19.85 27.33 13.75
C ARG A 7 20.01 25.81 13.70
N SER A 8 20.50 25.19 14.78
CA SER A 8 20.82 23.75 14.85
C SER A 8 19.64 22.88 15.29
N ARG A 9 18.54 23.46 15.76
CA ARG A 9 17.40 22.67 16.21
C ARG A 9 16.65 22.11 15.00
N PRO A 10 16.59 20.77 14.82
CA PRO A 10 15.76 20.19 13.78
C PRO A 10 14.30 20.63 14.00
N PRO A 11 13.55 20.93 12.93
CA PRO A 11 12.16 21.31 13.04
C PRO A 11 11.40 20.22 13.81
N ASP A 12 10.55 20.66 14.74
CA ASP A 12 9.70 19.77 15.53
C ASP A 12 8.83 18.93 14.56
N PRO A 13 8.91 17.59 14.58
CA PRO A 13 8.14 16.74 13.69
C PRO A 13 6.63 16.89 13.87
N SER A 14 6.17 17.57 14.94
CA SER A 14 4.76 17.88 15.18
C SER A 14 4.26 19.16 14.49
N SER A 15 5.14 19.95 13.84
CA SER A 15 4.76 21.23 13.20
C SER A 15 4.55 21.14 11.67
N VAL A 16 4.52 19.93 11.10
CA VAL A 16 4.11 19.78 9.70
C VAL A 16 2.59 19.94 9.64
N PRO A 17 2.04 20.92 8.91
CA PRO A 17 0.60 20.99 8.69
C PRO A 17 0.19 19.68 8.01
N SER A 18 -0.57 18.84 8.72
CA SER A 18 -1.18 17.65 8.13
C SER A 18 -2.06 18.14 7.00
N ALA A 19 -1.59 17.94 5.76
CA ALA A 19 -2.36 18.15 4.55
C ALA A 19 -3.45 17.08 4.45
N ALA A 20 -4.33 17.05 5.46
CA ALA A 20 -5.59 16.36 5.48
C ALA A 20 -6.55 17.10 4.54
N ARG A 21 -6.27 17.06 3.24
CA ARG A 21 -7.36 16.96 2.28
C ARG A 21 -7.83 15.52 2.46
N ALA A 22 -8.79 15.34 3.37
CA ALA A 22 -9.20 14.04 3.90
C ALA A 22 -9.45 13.08 2.74
N ALA A 23 -8.60 12.06 2.62
CA ALA A 23 -8.85 10.97 1.68
C ALA A 23 -10.23 10.39 2.03
N VAL A 24 -11.09 10.25 1.01
CA VAL A 24 -12.43 9.70 1.19
C VAL A 24 -12.33 8.36 1.92
N THR A 25 -13.16 8.19 2.93
CA THR A 25 -13.15 7.05 3.82
C THR A 25 -14.24 6.04 3.44
N LEU A 26 -14.06 4.78 3.85
CA LEU A 26 -15.07 3.74 3.65
C LEU A 26 -16.42 4.09 4.31
N ARG A 27 -16.38 4.91 5.37
CA ARG A 27 -17.58 5.39 6.07
C ARG A 27 -18.40 6.34 5.20
N GLU A 28 -17.75 7.32 4.58
CA GLU A 28 -18.42 8.28 3.68
C GLU A 28 -19.05 7.57 2.48
N VAL A 29 -18.39 6.54 1.95
CA VAL A 29 -18.97 5.68 0.90
C VAL A 29 -20.21 4.94 1.39
N ALA A 30 -20.17 4.41 2.61
CA ALA A 30 -21.30 3.69 3.22
C ALA A 30 -22.51 4.61 3.44
N ASP A 31 -22.26 5.81 3.95
CA ASP A 31 -23.27 6.84 4.17
C ASP A 31 -23.91 7.28 2.84
N ARG A 32 -23.09 7.51 1.80
CA ARG A 32 -23.57 7.86 0.45
C ARG A 32 -24.39 6.76 -0.22
N ALA A 33 -23.98 5.50 -0.04
CA ALA A 33 -24.67 4.33 -0.61
C ALA A 33 -25.91 3.92 0.20
N GLY A 34 -26.10 4.44 1.42
CA GLY A 34 -27.19 4.08 2.32
C GLY A 34 -27.11 2.63 2.77
N VAL A 35 -25.90 2.14 3.09
CA VAL A 35 -25.63 0.78 3.58
C VAL A 35 -24.57 0.79 4.67
N SER A 36 -24.36 -0.35 5.35
CA SER A 36 -23.31 -0.45 6.37
C SER A 36 -21.90 -0.47 5.77
N MET A 37 -20.89 -0.07 6.55
CA MET A 37 -19.47 -0.18 6.15
C MET A 37 -19.06 -1.61 5.80
N ILE A 38 -19.62 -2.61 6.50
CA ILE A 38 -19.38 -4.04 6.22
C ILE A 38 -19.93 -4.39 4.83
N THR A 39 -21.09 -3.87 4.48
CA THR A 39 -21.71 -4.07 3.17
C THR A 39 -20.84 -3.47 2.06
N VAL A 40 -20.35 -2.23 2.21
CA VAL A 40 -19.42 -1.64 1.23
C VAL A 40 -18.12 -2.44 1.14
N SER A 41 -17.58 -2.92 2.27
CA SER A 41 -16.42 -3.81 2.25
C SER A 41 -16.70 -5.09 1.46
N ARG A 42 -17.89 -5.68 1.55
CA ARG A 42 -18.29 -6.85 0.76
C ARG A 42 -18.49 -6.52 -0.71
N VAL A 43 -19.07 -5.36 -1.03
CA VAL A 43 -19.18 -4.88 -2.42
C VAL A 43 -17.80 -4.80 -3.08
N LEU A 44 -16.77 -4.38 -2.34
CA LEU A 44 -15.41 -4.26 -2.85
C LEU A 44 -14.62 -5.58 -2.87
N LYS A 45 -14.79 -6.44 -1.87
CA LYS A 45 -13.98 -7.67 -1.71
C LYS A 45 -14.66 -8.94 -2.21
N THR A 46 -15.97 -9.06 -2.03
CA THR A 46 -16.76 -10.27 -2.29
C THR A 46 -18.12 -9.90 -2.90
N PRO A 47 -18.15 -9.27 -4.09
CA PRO A 47 -19.38 -8.71 -4.67
C PRO A 47 -20.47 -9.74 -4.93
N ALA A 48 -20.13 -11.02 -5.07
CA ALA A 48 -21.09 -12.12 -5.25
C ALA A 48 -21.95 -12.40 -4.00
N GLN A 49 -21.53 -11.95 -2.81
CA GLN A 49 -22.27 -12.14 -1.55
C GLN A 49 -23.25 -11.01 -1.24
N VAL A 50 -23.46 -10.07 -2.18
CA VAL A 50 -24.33 -8.91 -2.00
C VAL A 50 -25.33 -8.86 -3.14
N SER A 51 -26.57 -8.44 -2.86
CA SER A 51 -27.58 -8.32 -3.90
C SER A 51 -27.14 -7.34 -4.98
N GLU A 52 -27.55 -7.58 -6.22
CA GLU A 52 -27.19 -6.75 -7.38
C GLU A 52 -27.52 -5.27 -7.16
N ALA A 53 -28.71 -4.97 -6.62
CA ALA A 53 -29.13 -3.61 -6.28
C ALA A 53 -28.22 -2.95 -5.24
N THR A 54 -27.72 -3.70 -4.26
CA THR A 54 -26.80 -3.18 -3.23
C THR A 54 -25.40 -2.97 -3.79
N ARG A 55 -24.96 -3.89 -4.65
CA ARG A 55 -23.68 -3.80 -5.35
C ARG A 55 -23.64 -2.56 -6.23
N ALA A 56 -24.70 -2.30 -7.02
CA ALA A 56 -24.80 -1.15 -7.90
C ALA A 56 -24.67 0.17 -7.10
N ARG A 57 -25.47 0.35 -6.04
CA ARG A 57 -25.40 1.54 -5.17
C ARG A 57 -24.02 1.75 -4.54
N GLY A 58 -23.39 0.67 -4.10
CA GLY A 58 -22.04 0.74 -3.52
C GLY A 58 -20.99 1.15 -4.54
N GLN A 59 -21.05 0.60 -5.76
CA GLN A 59 -20.12 0.93 -6.84
C GLN A 59 -20.30 2.38 -7.33
N GLU A 60 -21.55 2.85 -7.45
CA GLU A 60 -21.87 4.23 -7.79
C GLU A 60 -21.31 5.21 -6.74
N ALA A 61 -21.50 4.93 -5.45
CA ALA A 61 -20.95 5.75 -4.38
C ALA A 61 -19.42 5.80 -4.37
N VAL A 62 -18.75 4.66 -4.63
CA VAL A 62 -17.29 4.59 -4.75
C VAL A 62 -16.80 5.46 -5.91
N ALA A 63 -17.43 5.34 -7.08
CA ALA A 63 -17.06 6.11 -8.26
C ALA A 63 -17.30 7.61 -8.07
N ALA A 64 -18.46 7.99 -7.52
CA ALA A 64 -18.84 9.39 -7.29
C ALA A 64 -17.91 10.09 -6.29
N LEU A 65 -17.41 9.38 -5.29
CA LEU A 65 -16.51 9.93 -4.27
C LEU A 65 -15.03 9.74 -4.62
N GLY A 66 -14.69 8.99 -5.67
CA GLY A 66 -13.30 8.67 -6.00
C GLY A 66 -12.59 7.86 -4.91
N TYR A 67 -13.32 7.00 -4.19
CA TYR A 67 -12.77 6.22 -3.10
C TYR A 67 -11.79 5.16 -3.62
N VAL A 68 -10.54 5.20 -3.13
CA VAL A 68 -9.53 4.19 -3.40
C VAL A 68 -9.29 3.37 -2.13
N PRO A 69 -9.56 2.05 -2.13
CA PRO A 69 -9.33 1.22 -0.95
C PRO A 69 -7.87 1.25 -0.51
N ASN A 70 -7.62 1.53 0.77
CA ASN A 70 -6.29 1.43 1.34
C ASN A 70 -5.90 -0.05 1.51
N LEU A 71 -5.07 -0.55 0.59
CA LEU A 71 -4.61 -1.94 0.56
C LEU A 71 -3.66 -2.27 1.74
N VAL A 72 -2.98 -1.28 2.31
CA VAL A 72 -2.06 -1.46 3.46
C VAL A 72 -2.85 -1.78 4.74
N ALA A 73 -3.93 -1.04 5.01
CA ALA A 73 -4.82 -1.30 6.15
C ALA A 73 -5.55 -2.65 6.04
N GLY A 74 -5.88 -3.08 4.81
CA GLY A 74 -6.47 -4.39 4.54
C GLY A 74 -5.50 -5.56 4.80
N GLY A 75 -4.20 -5.37 4.50
CA GLY A 75 -3.15 -6.36 4.73
C GLY A 75 -2.80 -6.56 6.20
N LEU A 76 -2.79 -5.48 7.00
CA LEU A 76 -2.54 -5.54 8.45
C LEU A 76 -3.61 -6.35 9.19
N ARG A 77 -4.88 -6.22 8.81
CA ARG A 77 -5.99 -6.98 9.44
C ARG A 77 -6.03 -8.46 9.03
N SER A 78 -5.33 -8.83 7.97
CA SER A 78 -5.29 -10.20 7.42
C SER A 78 -3.96 -10.93 7.71
N SER A 79 -2.97 -10.25 8.29
CA SER A 79 -1.56 -10.70 8.38
C SER A 79 -0.98 -11.29 7.08
N ARG A 80 -1.58 -10.97 5.93
CA ARG A 80 -1.22 -11.50 4.61
C ARG A 80 -1.12 -10.33 3.64
N SER A 81 0.05 -9.72 3.59
CA SER A 81 0.43 -8.89 2.46
C SER A 81 0.60 -9.81 1.25
N HIS A 82 -0.20 -9.65 0.19
CA HIS A 82 0.07 -10.26 -1.12
C HIS A 82 1.24 -9.57 -1.83
N LEU A 83 2.27 -9.20 -1.07
CA LEU A 83 3.43 -8.45 -1.53
C LEU A 83 4.64 -9.39 -1.48
N VAL A 84 5.29 -9.57 -2.61
CA VAL A 84 6.55 -10.30 -2.74
C VAL A 84 7.64 -9.28 -3.02
N MET A 85 8.69 -9.26 -2.19
CA MET A 85 9.89 -8.46 -2.49
C MET A 85 10.96 -9.39 -3.06
N ALA A 86 11.39 -9.10 -4.28
CA ALA A 86 12.51 -9.77 -4.95
C ALA A 86 13.75 -8.89 -4.85
N LEU A 87 14.79 -9.41 -4.18
CA LEU A 87 16.09 -8.76 -4.11
C LEU A 87 16.98 -9.30 -5.24
N VAL A 88 17.49 -8.40 -6.07
CA VAL A 88 18.30 -8.75 -7.23
C VAL A 88 19.69 -8.10 -7.12
N PRO A 89 20.77 -8.81 -7.49
CA PRO A 89 22.12 -8.26 -7.40
C PRO A 89 22.37 -7.10 -8.36
N THR A 90 21.69 -7.07 -9.50
CA THR A 90 21.75 -5.98 -10.49
C THR A 90 20.50 -6.00 -11.35
N THR A 91 20.02 -4.83 -11.76
CA THR A 91 18.99 -4.69 -12.80
C THR A 91 19.58 -4.55 -14.21
N ARG A 92 20.92 -4.40 -14.31
CA ARG A 92 21.64 -4.19 -15.56
C ARG A 92 22.13 -5.54 -16.10
N GLY A 93 21.46 -6.03 -17.15
CA GLY A 93 21.83 -7.23 -17.89
C GLY A 93 20.65 -7.78 -18.68
N GLN A 94 20.88 -8.24 -19.91
CA GLN A 94 19.80 -8.73 -20.80
C GLN A 94 19.03 -9.93 -20.22
N LEU A 95 19.65 -10.73 -19.34
CA LEU A 95 19.03 -11.90 -18.71
C LEU A 95 18.02 -11.55 -17.59
N PHE A 96 18.06 -10.33 -17.03
CA PHE A 96 17.19 -9.97 -15.90
C PHE A 96 15.77 -9.60 -16.33
N GLY A 97 15.60 -9.02 -17.52
CA GLY A 97 14.29 -8.59 -18.02
C GLY A 97 13.32 -9.76 -18.15
N GLU A 98 13.76 -10.86 -18.78
CA GLU A 98 12.92 -12.05 -18.96
C GLU A 98 12.59 -12.73 -17.63
N MET A 99 13.53 -12.76 -16.69
CA MET A 99 13.32 -13.33 -15.36
C MET A 99 12.31 -12.50 -14.54
N ILE A 100 12.44 -11.17 -14.56
CA ILE A 100 11.50 -10.24 -13.91
C ILE A 100 10.10 -10.39 -14.51
N GLN A 101 10.01 -10.46 -15.84
CA GLN A 101 8.74 -10.61 -16.54
C GLN A 101 8.08 -11.94 -16.16
N SER A 102 8.79 -13.06 -16.27
CA SER A 102 8.28 -14.39 -15.94
C SER A 102 7.83 -14.50 -14.48
N LEU A 103 8.62 -13.95 -13.53
CA LEU A 103 8.26 -13.91 -12.12
C LEU A 103 6.99 -13.07 -11.88
N THR A 104 6.91 -11.92 -12.53
CA THR A 104 5.77 -11.00 -12.40
C THR A 104 4.49 -11.63 -12.94
N ASP A 105 4.55 -12.31 -14.08
CA ASP A 105 3.40 -12.98 -14.70
C ASP A 105 2.89 -14.14 -13.84
N ALA A 106 3.80 -14.97 -13.32
CA ALA A 106 3.46 -16.10 -12.45
C ALA A 106 2.78 -15.65 -11.14
N LEU A 107 3.17 -14.49 -10.61
CA LEU A 107 2.66 -13.95 -9.35
C LEU A 107 1.40 -13.07 -9.56
N HIS A 108 1.29 -12.36 -10.68
CA HIS A 108 0.09 -11.58 -11.04
C HIS A 108 -1.15 -12.46 -11.11
N GLY A 109 -1.05 -13.64 -11.75
CA GLY A 109 -2.16 -14.60 -11.86
C GLY A 109 -2.66 -15.13 -10.52
N ARG A 110 -1.92 -14.89 -9.43
CA ARG A 110 -2.24 -15.33 -8.06
C ARG A 110 -2.57 -14.16 -7.13
N GLY A 111 -2.71 -12.95 -7.66
CA GLY A 111 -3.07 -11.75 -6.90
C GLY A 111 -1.92 -11.14 -6.09
N PHE A 112 -0.67 -11.52 -6.38
CA PHE A 112 0.52 -10.95 -5.72
C PHE A 112 1.06 -9.76 -6.48
N GLN A 113 1.45 -8.72 -5.75
CA GLN A 113 2.25 -7.60 -6.24
C GLN A 113 3.73 -7.88 -5.98
N VAL A 114 4.59 -7.58 -6.95
CA VAL A 114 6.04 -7.78 -6.84
C VAL A 114 6.74 -6.42 -6.72
N MET A 115 7.64 -6.28 -5.75
CA MET A 115 8.55 -5.16 -5.61
C MET A 115 9.99 -5.63 -5.80
N PHE A 116 10.81 -4.86 -6.51
CA PHE A 116 12.21 -5.19 -6.76
C PHE A 116 13.13 -4.26 -5.98
N GLY A 117 14.18 -4.81 -5.36
CA GLY A 117 15.26 -4.07 -4.71
C GLY A 117 16.62 -4.52 -5.23
N GLU A 118 17.50 -3.57 -5.56
CA GLU A 118 18.87 -3.87 -5.99
C GLU A 118 19.80 -3.91 -4.76
N VAL A 119 20.46 -5.06 -4.53
CA VAL A 119 21.36 -5.30 -3.39
C VAL A 119 22.84 -5.15 -3.74
N GLY A 120 23.23 -5.20 -5.03
CA GLY A 120 24.64 -5.29 -5.43
C GLY A 120 25.25 -6.64 -5.04
N TYR A 121 26.53 -6.88 -5.40
CA TYR A 121 27.25 -8.14 -5.09
C TYR A 121 27.96 -8.14 -3.73
N ALA A 122 27.88 -7.05 -2.96
CA ALA A 122 28.55 -6.95 -1.66
C ALA A 122 27.60 -7.37 -0.53
N ALA A 123 27.88 -8.52 0.08
CA ALA A 123 27.06 -9.17 1.13
C ALA A 123 26.70 -8.27 2.33
N SER A 124 27.45 -7.20 2.60
CA SER A 124 27.16 -6.25 3.69
C SER A 124 25.88 -5.44 3.48
N ARG A 125 25.41 -5.29 2.23
CA ARG A 125 24.21 -4.50 1.89
C ARG A 125 22.92 -5.32 1.94
N GLU A 126 23.04 -6.65 1.83
CA GLU A 126 21.92 -7.59 1.88
C GLU A 126 21.29 -7.63 3.29
N ASP A 127 22.10 -7.69 4.34
CA ASP A 127 21.63 -7.72 5.73
C ASP A 127 20.87 -6.44 6.14
N GLU A 128 21.30 -5.28 5.66
CA GLU A 128 20.65 -3.99 5.95
C GLU A 128 19.27 -3.89 5.26
N LEU A 129 19.19 -4.36 4.01
CA LEU A 129 17.94 -4.44 3.26
C LEU A 129 16.97 -5.46 3.84
N LEU A 130 17.45 -6.64 4.24
CA LEU A 130 16.63 -7.65 4.92
C LEU A 130 16.04 -7.10 6.23
N ARG A 131 16.83 -6.35 7.02
CA ARG A 131 16.32 -5.68 8.23
C ARG A 131 15.27 -4.61 7.91
N ALA A 132 15.48 -3.81 6.87
CA ALA A 132 14.50 -2.80 6.44
C ALA A 132 13.17 -3.43 5.97
N ILE A 133 13.23 -4.62 5.36
CA ILE A 133 12.05 -5.36 4.88
C ILE A 133 11.31 -6.04 6.04
N VAL A 134 12.04 -6.73 6.91
CA VAL A 134 11.46 -7.41 8.08
C VAL A 134 10.89 -6.39 9.05
N GLY A 135 11.54 -5.25 9.26
CA GLY A 135 11.02 -4.17 10.11
C GLY A 135 9.74 -3.51 9.61
N ARG A 136 9.38 -3.66 8.32
CA ARG A 136 8.10 -3.21 7.76
C ARG A 136 6.97 -4.21 7.95
N ARG A 137 7.25 -5.43 8.40
CA ARG A 137 6.21 -6.37 8.85
C ARG A 137 5.82 -5.95 10.27
N SER A 138 4.70 -5.23 10.39
CA SER A 138 4.07 -5.06 11.70
C SER A 138 3.65 -6.43 12.25
N PRO A 139 3.77 -6.66 13.57
CA PRO A 139 3.38 -7.91 14.23
C PRO A 139 1.89 -8.21 14.08
#